data_AF-K1S6G9-F1
#
_entry.id   AF-K1S6G9-F1
#
_cell.length_a   1.000
_cell.length_b   1.000
_cell.length_c   1.000
_cell.angle_alpha   90.00
_cell.angle_beta   90.00
_cell.angle_gamma   90.00
#
_symmetry.space_group_name_H-M   'P 1'
#
loop_
_entity.id
_entity.type
_entity.pdbx_description
1 polymer ?
#
loop_
_entity_poly.entity_id
_entity_poly.type
_entity_poly.pdbx_seq_one_letter_code
_entity_poly.pdbx_strand_id
1 'polypeptide(L)'
;MFRMSNRKVLLMILDGWGIGDGQKGDVIAQVHPAYISEMTRKYPHAQLRTDGENVGLPDGQMGNSEVGHLNIGAGRVVYQDLVKINRACRDDS
;
A
#
# COMPACT_ATOMS: atom_id res chain seq x y z
N MET A 1 -13.70 30.92 -10.55
CA MET A 1 -14.35 29.59 -10.67
C MET A 1 -13.39 28.64 -11.37
N PHE A 2 -12.65 27.80 -10.63
CA PHE A 2 -11.76 26.81 -11.23
C PHE A 2 -12.60 25.68 -11.81
N ARG A 3 -12.62 25.58 -13.15
CA ARG A 3 -13.19 24.44 -13.85
C ARG A 3 -12.19 23.30 -13.72
N MET A 4 -12.45 22.34 -12.82
CA MET A 4 -11.70 21.09 -12.81
C MET A 4 -11.93 20.40 -14.16
N SER A 5 -10.91 20.38 -15.02
CA SER A 5 -10.92 19.52 -16.19
C SER A 5 -10.96 18.08 -15.70
N ASN A 6 -11.92 17.30 -16.17
CA ASN A 6 -12.03 15.89 -15.80
C ASN A 6 -10.87 15.12 -16.46
N ARG A 7 -9.73 15.05 -15.77
CA ARG A 7 -8.55 14.32 -16.25
C ARG A 7 -8.81 12.83 -16.07
N LYS A 8 -8.67 12.06 -17.15
CA LYS A 8 -8.71 10.60 -17.07
C LYS A 8 -7.49 10.12 -16.29
N VAL A 9 -7.70 9.19 -15.37
CA VAL A 9 -6.66 8.60 -14.52
C VAL A 9 -6.67 7.09 -14.71
N LEU A 10 -5.48 6.49 -14.70
CA LEU A 10 -5.29 5.04 -14.65
C LEU A 10 -4.68 4.68 -13.30
N LEU A 11 -5.33 3.76 -12.57
CA LEU A 11 -4.74 3.10 -11.41
C LEU A 11 -4.28 1.70 -11.83
N MET A 12 -3.01 1.40 -11.64
CA MET A 12 -2.41 0.09 -11.90
C MET A 12 -1.84 -0.47 -10.60
N ILE A 13 -2.26 -1.67 -10.23
CA ILE A 13 -1.80 -2.37 -9.03
C ILE A 13 -0.89 -3.51 -9.48
N LEU A 14 0.39 -3.44 -9.09
CA LEU A 14 1.35 -4.52 -9.27
C LEU A 14 1.31 -5.38 -8.02
N ASP A 15 0.54 -6.47 -8.05
CA ASP A 15 0.36 -7.32 -6.86
C ASP A 15 1.69 -7.97 -6.43
N GLY A 16 1.97 -7.95 -5.13
CA GLY A 16 3.25 -8.42 -4.57
C GLY A 16 4.48 -7.55 -4.89
N TRP A 17 4.31 -6.33 -5.40
CA TRP A 17 5.43 -5.42 -5.69
C TRP A 17 5.77 -4.52 -4.49
N GLY A 18 6.92 -4.78 -3.85
CA GLY A 18 7.41 -4.02 -2.71
C GLY A 18 8.77 -3.36 -2.94
N ILE A 19 9.20 -2.56 -1.96
CA ILE A 19 10.56 -2.03 -1.85
C ILE A 19 11.27 -2.87 -0.80
N GLY A 20 12.19 -3.74 -1.24
CA GLY A 20 12.95 -4.62 -0.37
C GLY A 20 14.28 -4.00 0.09
N ASP A 21 15.17 -4.86 0.57
CA ASP A 21 16.48 -4.48 1.11
C ASP A 21 17.59 -4.41 0.04
N GLY A 22 17.27 -4.66 -1.23
CA GLY A 22 18.23 -4.68 -2.33
C GLY A 22 19.22 -5.85 -2.28
N GLN A 23 19.02 -6.85 -1.42
CA GLN A 23 19.85 -8.04 -1.40
C GLN A 23 19.50 -9.02 -2.52
N LYS A 24 20.20 -10.16 -2.58
CA LYS A 24 20.04 -11.18 -3.63
C LYS A 24 18.58 -11.68 -3.77
N GLY A 25 17.81 -11.68 -2.69
CA GLY A 25 16.40 -12.09 -2.70
C GLY A 25 15.43 -11.04 -3.24
N ASP A 26 15.84 -9.78 -3.32
CA ASP A 26 15.02 -8.67 -3.83
C ASP A 26 15.11 -8.61 -5.36
N VAL A 27 14.33 -9.48 -6.02
CA VAL A 27 14.35 -9.62 -7.48
C VAL A 27 13.97 -8.30 -8.17
N ILE A 28 13.09 -7.49 -7.57
CA ILE A 28 12.66 -6.20 -8.13
C ILE A 28 13.86 -5.24 -8.17
N ALA A 29 14.59 -5.13 -7.06
CA ALA A 29 15.79 -4.31 -6.99
C ALA A 29 16.92 -4.86 -7.88
N GLN A 30 17.09 -6.18 -8.01
CA GLN A 30 18.16 -6.74 -8.84
C GLN A 30 17.92 -6.53 -10.34
N VAL A 31 16.69 -6.77 -10.81
CA VAL A 31 16.37 -6.78 -12.25
C VAL A 31 16.25 -5.37 -12.84
N HIS A 32 15.99 -4.35 -12.02
CA HIS A 32 15.79 -2.96 -12.44
C HIS A 32 14.85 -2.79 -13.65
N PRO A 33 13.55 -3.14 -13.55
CA PRO A 33 12.64 -3.09 -14.69
C PRO A 33 12.56 -1.69 -15.30
N ALA A 34 13.07 -1.57 -16.53
CA ALA A 34 13.46 -0.29 -17.14
C ALA A 34 12.36 0.78 -17.05
N TYR A 35 11.12 0.44 -17.38
CA TYR A 35 10.01 1.41 -17.36
C TYR A 35 9.63 1.89 -15.96
N ILE A 36 9.58 1.00 -14.96
CA ILE A 36 9.24 1.37 -13.58
C ILE A 36 10.36 2.20 -12.95
N SER A 37 11.61 1.82 -13.22
CA SER A 37 12.80 2.56 -12.77
C SER A 37 12.83 3.98 -13.33
N GLU A 38 12.59 4.13 -14.64
CA GLU A 38 12.52 5.43 -15.31
C GLU A 38 11.38 6.31 -14.77
N MET A 39 10.20 5.72 -14.56
CA MET A 39 9.05 6.45 -14.02
C MET A 39 9.33 7.00 -12.62
N THR A 40 9.89 6.16 -11.73
CA THR A 40 10.25 6.54 -10.37
C THR A 40 11.30 7.65 -10.36
N ARG A 41 12.27 7.63 -11.27
CA ARG A 41 13.30 8.69 -11.37
C ARG A 41 12.76 10.02 -11.92
N LYS A 42 11.86 9.96 -12.90
CA LYS A 42 11.44 11.14 -13.68
C LYS A 42 10.24 11.88 -13.08
N TYR A 43 9.35 11.18 -12.40
CA TYR A 43 8.09 11.74 -11.91
C TYR A 43 7.99 11.70 -10.37
N PRO A 44 7.17 12.58 -9.76
CA PRO A 44 6.92 12.52 -8.33
C PRO A 44 6.38 11.14 -7.92
N HIS A 45 6.95 10.58 -6.87
CA HIS A 45 6.56 9.29 -6.30
C HIS A 45 6.62 9.37 -4.77
N ALA A 46 5.95 8.43 -4.12
CA ALA A 46 5.93 8.29 -2.67
C ALA A 46 5.96 6.80 -2.29
N GLN A 47 6.28 6.53 -1.03
CA GLN A 47 6.25 5.19 -0.45
C GLN A 47 5.14 5.15 0.62
N LEU A 48 4.46 4.01 0.71
CA LEU A 48 3.36 3.81 1.66
C LEU A 48 3.61 2.53 2.47
N ARG A 49 3.16 2.51 3.72
CA ARG A 49 3.08 1.28 4.52
C ARG A 49 1.86 0.48 4.10
N THR A 50 2.03 -0.84 3.92
CA THR A 50 0.98 -1.74 3.42
C THR A 50 0.77 -2.94 4.35
N ASP A 51 1.23 -2.84 5.60
CA ASP A 51 1.31 -3.91 6.57
C ASP A 51 0.88 -3.44 7.97
N GLY A 52 0.56 -4.41 8.82
CA GLY A 52 0.19 -4.21 10.21
C GLY A 52 -0.97 -3.22 10.42
N GLU A 53 -0.88 -2.43 11.48
CA GLU A 53 -1.96 -1.50 11.85
C GLU A 53 -2.21 -0.41 10.80
N ASN A 54 -1.24 -0.13 9.93
CA ASN A 54 -1.36 0.85 8.85
C ASN A 54 -2.45 0.49 7.83
N VAL A 55 -2.78 -0.80 7.73
CA VAL A 55 -3.83 -1.32 6.84
C VAL A 55 -4.94 -2.06 7.61
N GLY A 56 -4.95 -1.93 8.93
CA GLY A 56 -5.98 -2.52 9.78
C GLY A 56 -5.74 -3.99 10.14
N LEU A 57 -4.49 -4.47 10.02
CA LEU A 57 -4.01 -5.76 10.50
C LEU A 57 -3.34 -5.64 11.89
N PRO A 58 -3.17 -6.75 12.63
CA PRO A 58 -2.36 -6.78 13.84
C PRO A 58 -0.95 -6.26 13.60
N ASP A 59 -0.33 -5.64 14.61
CA ASP A 59 1.03 -5.14 14.50
C ASP A 59 2.02 -6.24 14.06
N GLY A 60 2.96 -5.88 13.17
CA GLY A 60 3.92 -6.80 12.57
C GLY A 60 3.35 -7.80 11.54
N GLN A 61 2.03 -7.84 11.32
CA GLN A 61 1.46 -8.75 10.33
C GLN A 61 1.68 -8.23 8.90
N MET A 62 2.19 -9.11 8.04
CA MET A 62 2.36 -8.83 6.62
C MET A 62 1.02 -8.50 5.95
N GLY A 63 1.05 -7.51 5.05
CA GLY A 63 -0.08 -7.21 4.18
C GLY A 63 -0.42 -8.33 3.20
N ASN A 64 -1.60 -8.24 2.60
CA ASN A 64 -2.07 -9.17 1.57
C ASN A 64 -2.97 -8.45 0.55
N SER A 65 -3.29 -9.15 -0.54
CA SER A 65 -4.05 -8.57 -1.65
C SER A 65 -5.44 -8.09 -1.23
N GLU A 66 -6.19 -8.86 -0.44
CA GLU A 66 -7.55 -8.52 0.00
C GLU A 66 -7.58 -7.23 0.82
N VAL A 67 -6.75 -7.17 1.87
CA VAL A 67 -6.63 -6.01 2.74
C VAL A 67 -6.12 -4.79 1.95
N GLY A 68 -5.15 -4.99 1.06
CA GLY A 68 -4.60 -3.92 0.23
C GLY A 68 -5.66 -3.29 -0.67
N HIS A 69 -6.39 -4.10 -1.43
CA HIS A 69 -7.44 -3.61 -2.34
C HIS A 69 -8.57 -2.92 -1.57
N LEU A 70 -8.93 -3.45 -0.40
CA LEU A 70 -9.97 -2.86 0.45
C LEU A 70 -9.59 -1.46 0.93
N ASN A 71 -8.35 -1.27 1.42
CA ASN A 71 -7.89 0.03 1.89
C ASN A 71 -7.77 1.04 0.74
N ILE A 72 -7.25 0.63 -0.43
CA ILE A 72 -7.16 1.47 -1.62
C ILE A 72 -8.55 1.93 -2.07
N GLY A 73 -9.51 1.01 -2.15
CA GLY A 73 -10.87 1.31 -2.56
C GLY A 73 -11.65 2.16 -1.55
N ALA A 74 -11.39 1.96 -0.24
CA ALA A 74 -12.08 2.68 0.82
C ALA A 74 -11.51 4.09 1.08
N GLY A 75 -10.25 4.34 0.72
CA GLY A 75 -9.57 5.61 1.02
C GLY A 75 -9.36 5.86 2.52
N ARG A 76 -9.36 4.80 3.34
CA ARG A 76 -9.16 4.84 4.80
C ARG A 76 -8.69 3.49 5.31
N VAL A 77 -8.13 3.47 6.53
CA VAL A 77 -7.77 2.23 7.22
C VAL A 77 -9.02 1.40 7.52
N VAL A 78 -9.09 0.18 6.99
CA VAL A 78 -10.19 -0.76 7.27
C VAL A 78 -9.73 -1.84 8.24
N TYR A 79 -10.06 -1.66 9.52
CA TYR A 79 -9.72 -2.60 10.58
C TYR A 79 -10.42 -3.95 10.39
N GLN A 80 -9.63 -5.01 10.43
CA GLN A 80 -10.14 -6.38 10.49
C GLN A 80 -10.71 -6.68 11.87
N ASP A 81 -11.64 -7.63 11.95
CA ASP A 81 -12.42 -7.85 13.16
C ASP A 81 -11.55 -8.17 14.38
N LEU A 82 -10.49 -8.96 14.22
CA LEU A 82 -9.54 -9.23 15.30
C LEU A 82 -8.90 -7.95 15.87
N VAL A 83 -8.51 -7.02 14.99
CA VAL A 83 -7.89 -5.75 15.40
C VAL A 83 -8.92 -4.83 16.02
N LYS A 84 -10.15 -4.79 15.48
CA LYS A 84 -11.26 -4.03 16.08
C LYS A 84 -11.55 -4.50 17.50
N ILE A 85 -11.67 -5.82 17.71
CA ILE A 85 -11.93 -6.42 19.02
C ILE A 85 -10.77 -6.11 19.98
N ASN A 86 -9.52 -6.31 19.55
CA ASN A 86 -8.35 -6.03 20.39
C ASN A 86 -8.26 -4.54 20.78
N ARG A 87 -8.64 -3.63 19.89
CA ARG A 87 -8.70 -2.19 20.19
C ARG A 87 -9.82 -1.89 21.19
N ALA A 88 -11.02 -2.43 20.98
CA ALA A 88 -12.12 -2.25 21.92
C ALA A 88 -11.76 -2.76 23.33
N CYS A 89 -11.11 -3.92 23.44
CA CYS A 89 -10.61 -4.43 24.72
C CYS A 89 -9.53 -3.54 25.35
N ARG A 90 -8.67 -2.90 24.55
CA ARG A 90 -7.63 -1.99 25.04
C ARG A 90 -8.20 -0.65 25.49
N ASP A 91 -9.21 -0.18 24.77
CA ASP A 91 -9.83 1.13 24.96
C ASP A 91 -11.03 1.09 25.94
N ASP A 92 -11.35 -0.10 26.48
CA ASP A 92 -12.48 -0.37 27.40
C ASP A 92 -13.84 0.13 26.88
N SER A 93 -14.13 -0.16 25.60
CA SER A 93 -15.28 0.35 24.83
C SER A 93 -16.20 -0.74 24.30
#